data_AF-A0A920MTC3-F1
#
_entry.id   AF-A0A920MTC3-F1
#
_cell.length_a   1.000
_cell.length_b   1.000
_cell.length_c   1.000
_cell.angle_alpha   90.00
_cell.angle_beta   90.00
_cell.angle_gamma   90.00
#
_symmetry.space_group_name_H-M   'P 1'
#
loop_
_entity.id
_entity.type
_entity.pdbx_description
1 polymer ?
#
loop_
_entity_poly.entity_id
_entity_poly.type
_entity_poly.pdbx_seq_one_letter_code
_entity_poly.pdbx_strand_id
1 'polypeptide(L)' 'MGAYPGPSKEIMSNIAPLGDVYQAGTLSGNPIATAAGIAKLHILNNVSAYGALTESARNLSDGLFEIFKNAGN' A
#
# COMPACT_ATOMS: atom_id res chain seq x y z
N MET A 1 6.90 6.00 -0.07
CA MET A 1 6.17 7.27 0.10
C MET A 1 4.87 6.93 0.81
N GLY A 2 4.61 7.51 1.97
CA GLY A 2 3.32 7.39 2.64
C GLY A 2 2.52 8.66 2.41
N ALA A 3 1.21 8.55 2.21
CA ALA A 3 0.31 9.68 2.21
C ALA A 3 -0.54 9.63 3.47
N TYR A 4 -0.78 10.77 4.09
CA TYR A 4 -1.80 10.94 5.12
C TYR A 4 -3.03 11.58 4.46
N PRO A 5 -3.98 10.80 3.93
CA PRO A 5 -5.26 11.34 3.52
C PRO A 5 -6.03 11.74 4.77
N GLY A 6 -6.36 13.03 4.91
CA GLY A 6 -7.26 13.49 5.96
C GLY A 6 -8.72 13.16 5.65
N PRO A 7 -9.57 13.08 6.69
CA PRO A 7 -11.00 12.78 6.53
C PRO A 7 -11.79 13.92 5.85
N SER A 8 -11.27 15.15 5.85
CA SER A 8 -11.90 16.30 5.20
C SER A 8 -10.86 17.38 4.83
N LYS A 9 -11.25 18.27 3.91
CA LYS A 9 -10.44 19.43 3.54
C LYS A 9 -10.21 20.35 4.75
N GLU A 10 -11.21 20.55 5.60
CA GLU A 10 -11.11 21.38 6.82
C GLU A 10 -10.02 20.87 7.77
N ILE A 11 -9.90 19.56 7.94
CA ILE A 11 -8.88 18.96 8.81
C ILE A 11 -7.49 19.07 8.16
N MET A 12 -7.39 18.88 6.84
CA MET A 12 -6.13 19.02 6.10
C MET A 12 -5.61 20.46 6.04
N SER A 13 -6.49 21.47 6.18
CA SER A 13 -6.11 22.89 6.25
C SER A 13 -5.22 23.21 7.47
N ASN A 14 -5.21 22.36 8.49
CA ASN A 14 -4.40 22.56 9.69
C ASN A 14 -2.92 22.17 9.49
N ILE A 15 -2.55 21.53 8.37
CA ILE A 15 -1.19 21.11 8.08
C ILE A 15 -0.40 22.28 7.46
N ALA A 16 0.84 22.48 7.91
CA ALA A 16 1.75 23.47 7.36
C ALA A 16 1.93 23.29 5.83
N PRO A 17 1.95 24.37 5.03
CA PRO A 17 2.04 25.78 5.40
C PRO A 17 0.69 26.48 5.70
N LEU A 18 -0.44 25.76 5.66
CA LEU A 18 -1.79 26.33 5.82
C LEU A 18 -2.27 26.41 7.27
N GLY A 19 -1.71 25.59 8.17
CA GLY A 19 -1.97 25.64 9.61
C GLY A 19 -0.76 25.25 10.45
N ASP A 20 -0.94 25.28 11.77
CA ASP A 20 0.16 25.20 12.74
C ASP A 20 0.75 23.80 12.92
N VAL A 21 0.17 22.76 12.30
CA VAL A 21 0.65 21.38 12.43
C VAL A 21 1.81 21.15 11.46
N TYR A 22 3.01 21.05 12.00
CA TYR A 22 4.22 20.82 11.23
C TYR A 22 4.34 19.36 10.79
N GLN A 23 4.21 19.10 9.49
CA GLN A 23 4.54 17.81 8.88
C GLN A 23 5.69 18.00 7.88
N ALA A 24 6.91 17.68 8.28
CA ALA A 24 8.07 17.70 7.38
C ALA A 24 8.88 16.41 7.49
N GLY A 25 9.48 16.02 6.36
CA GLY A 25 10.49 14.97 6.28
C GLY A 25 11.35 15.23 5.06
N THR A 26 12.67 15.11 5.19
CA THR A 26 13.66 15.46 4.15
C THR A 26 13.49 14.71 2.83
N LEU A 27 12.82 13.56 2.84
CA LEU A 27 12.49 12.73 1.68
C LEU A 27 11.00 12.75 1.31
N SER A 28 10.19 13.54 2.02
CA SER A 28 8.76 13.71 1.72
C SER A 28 8.63 14.36 0.34
N GLY A 29 8.04 13.64 -0.61
CA GLY A 29 7.81 14.15 -1.97
C GLY A 29 9.03 14.15 -2.91
N ASN A 30 10.11 13.42 -2.61
CA ASN A 30 11.24 13.27 -3.54
C ASN A 30 10.73 12.84 -4.94
N PRO A 31 11.08 13.56 -6.03
CA PRO A 31 10.62 13.27 -7.39
C PRO A 31 10.80 11.82 -7.84
N ILE A 32 11.89 11.15 -7.41
CA ILE A 32 12.14 9.74 -7.73
C ILE A 32 11.14 8.83 -7.02
N ALA A 33 10.89 9.07 -5.73
CA ALA A 33 9.94 8.28 -4.94
C ALA A 33 8.50 8.48 -5.44
N THR A 34 8.15 9.70 -5.85
CA THR A 34 6.84 10.03 -6.43
C THR A 34 6.65 9.40 -7.81
N ALA A 35 7.65 9.48 -8.69
CA ALA A 35 7.61 8.85 -10.01
C ALA A 35 7.49 7.31 -9.92
N ALA A 36 8.28 6.69 -9.02
CA ALA A 36 8.17 5.24 -8.76
C ALA A 36 6.81 4.86 -8.16
N GLY A 37 6.26 5.70 -7.28
CA GLY A 37 4.92 5.52 -6.71
C GLY A 37 3.82 5.56 -7.78
N ILE A 38 3.86 6.57 -8.65
CA ILE A 38 2.90 6.73 -9.77
C ILE A 38 3.00 5.53 -10.73
N ALA A 39 4.21 5.15 -11.14
CA ALA A 39 4.41 3.99 -12.02
C ALA A 39 3.86 2.70 -11.41
N LYS A 40 4.09 2.48 -10.10
CA LYS A 40 3.56 1.32 -9.39
C LYS A 40 2.02 1.33 -9.32
N LEU A 41 1.40 2.48 -9.08
CA LEU A 41 -0.07 2.61 -9.11
C LEU A 41 -0.65 2.32 -10.51
N HIS A 42 0.00 2.76 -11.58
CA HIS A 42 -0.42 2.41 -12.95
C HIS A 42 -0.35 0.91 -13.22
N ILE A 43 0.71 0.23 -12.76
CA ILE A 43 0.84 -1.22 -12.89
C ILE A 43 -0.26 -1.93 -12.10
N LEU A 44 -0.50 -1.51 -10.86
CA LEU A 44 -1.55 -2.08 -10.00
C LEU A 44 -2.97 -1.87 -10.56
N ASN A 45 -3.22 -0.77 -11.28
CA ASN A 45 -4.51 -0.50 -11.91
C ASN A 45 -4.72 -1.27 -13.23
N ASN A 46 -3.65 -1.55 -13.96
CA ASN A 46 -3.73 -2.18 -15.29
C ASN A 46 -3.56 -3.71 -15.26
N VAL A 47 -3.05 -4.27 -14.16
CA VAL A 47 -2.86 -5.71 -13.97
C VAL A 47 -3.78 -6.17 -12.84
N SER A 48 -4.36 -7.37 -12.95
CA SER A 48 -5.04 -8.05 -11.83
C SER A 48 -4.02 -8.51 -10.76
N ALA A 49 -3.20 -7.58 -10.28
CA ALA A 49 -2.10 -7.86 -9.35
C ALA A 49 -2.63 -8.41 -8.02
N TYR A 50 -3.77 -7.88 -7.55
CA TYR A 50 -4.45 -8.40 -6.37
C TYR A 50 -5.07 -9.78 -6.61
N GLY A 51 -5.53 -10.07 -7.82
CA GLY A 51 -6.04 -11.40 -8.17
C GLY A 51 -4.94 -12.46 -8.13
N ALA A 52 -3.81 -12.19 -8.79
CA ALA A 52 -2.64 -13.08 -8.80
C ALA A 52 -2.05 -13.28 -7.39
N LEU A 53 -2.01 -12.21 -6.58
CA LEU A 53 -1.60 -12.28 -5.18
C LEU A 53 -2.55 -13.18 -4.36
N THR A 54 -3.86 -13.00 -4.54
CA THR A 54 -4.88 -13.81 -3.85
C THR A 54 -4.76 -15.28 -4.21
N GLU A 55 -4.59 -15.59 -5.49
CA GLU A 55 -4.42 -16.95 -5.98
C GLU A 55 -3.15 -17.61 -5.42
N SER A 56 -2.03 -16.88 -5.42
CA SER A 56 -0.76 -17.36 -4.85
C SER A 56 -0.89 -17.65 -3.36
N ALA A 57 -1.56 -16.77 -2.60
CA ALA A 57 -1.81 -16.96 -1.18
C ALA A 57 -2.72 -18.17 -0.92
N ARG A 58 -3.74 -18.37 -1.77
CA ARG A 58 -4.69 -19.48 -1.66
C ARG A 58 -3.98 -20.82 -1.91
N ASN A 59 -3.20 -20.91 -2.99
CA ASN A 59 -2.38 -22.09 -3.32
C ASN A 59 -1.42 -22.46 -2.18
N LEU A 60 -0.78 -21.46 -1.57
CA LEU A 60 0.11 -21.69 -0.42
C LEU A 60 -0.68 -22.20 0.80
N SER A 61 -1.80 -21.57 1.12
CA SER A 61 -2.64 -21.95 2.26
C SER A 61 -3.20 -23.36 2.11
N ASP A 62 -3.73 -23.68 0.94
CA ASP A 62 -4.33 -24.99 0.66
C ASP A 62 -3.27 -26.10 0.69
N GLY A 63 -2.09 -25.82 0.10
CA GLY A 63 -0.96 -26.75 0.15
C GLY A 63 -0.50 -27.05 1.58
N LEU A 64 -0.39 -26.02 2.43
CA LEU A 64 -0.05 -26.21 3.85
C LEU A 64 -1.12 -27.00 4.59
N PHE A 65 -2.39 -26.72 4.34
CA PHE A 65 -3.50 -27.42 4.97
C PHE A 65 -3.48 -28.93 4.63
N GLU A 66 -3.29 -29.27 3.36
CA GLU A 66 -3.20 -30.67 2.93
C GLU A 66 -2.00 -31.39 3.53
N ILE A 67 -0.83 -30.74 3.62
CA ILE A 67 0.36 -31.32 4.27
C ILE A 67 0.07 -31.63 5.75
N PHE A 68 -0.49 -30.68 6.50
CA PHE A 68 -0.78 -30.88 7.92
C PHE A 68 -1.88 -31.92 8.15
N LYS A 69 -2.90 -31.96 7.29
CA LYS A 69 -3.95 -32.99 7.34
C LYS A 69 -3.39 -34.39 7.10
N ASN A 70 -2.44 -34.53 6.17
CA ASN A 70 -1.84 -35.82 5.86
C ASN A 70 -0.77 -36.25 6.89
N ALA A 71 -0.08 -35.32 7.53
CA ALA A 71 0.90 -35.61 8.58
C ALA A 71 0.28 -35.91 9.96
N GLY A 72 -1.00 -35.57 10.15
CA GLY A 72 -1.76 -35.83 11.38
C GLY A 72 -2.47 -37.19 11.40
N ASN A 73 -2.33 -38.03 10.38
CA ASN A 73 -2.79 -39.42 10.33
C ASN A 73 -1.63 -40.40 10.49
#